data_AF-A0A934F0I1-F1
#
_entry.id   AF-A0A934F0I1-F1
#
_cell.length_a   1.000
_cell.length_b   1.000
_cell.length_c   1.000
_cell.angle_alpha   90.00
_cell.angle_beta   90.00
_cell.angle_gamma   90.00
#
_symmetry.space_group_name_H-M   'P 1'
#
loop_
_entity.id
_entity.type
_entity.pdbx_description
1 polymer ?
#
loop_
_entity_poly.entity_id
_entity_poly.type
_entity_poly.pdbx_seq_one_letter_code
_entity_poly.pdbx_strand_id
1 'polypeptide(L)'
;MNTRLPLFVLLAVTAGVAFTLRTPRLGGEFDLDAFTRVPTLVNGRVKPVDTVARTSLLMLQGRQRVVAPDGRTVAPAEWLLDMFFKPLQADRYQVFEVVHPDVLAMLGLATTDGAGGKRFSLTQLQPRLMELDRQARLADDVEGAARTPFQRAVVQLRDAVILYQRLQTCAAAPGIETFLEDLARLEQNLPAAVAAVRSAPTGTAAPGGKTDAGGWSALSRAFTVMDEFGYLRLVPPAAGVAAEEGWRTIGGAWSATLASGQLEPSAQALAALGRAWQRGNAAEFNRLVRAQRERTMAAWPEMKRKTDFETRFNAAQPFYTSMALYVAAALVAFFSWLRWPEELGRIAFGLVGLAFVLTSGGILARMWLEARPPVTNLYSSALFVGWGAVALCLVLEYFFRNAVGSVAAGLIGFAALLIAHHLSLGGDTMEMMRAVLDSNFWLATHVVTITVGYSATFLAGLLAILYIVRGALTRSLDRATADALARMIYGIVCFATFFSLVGTVLGGIWADQSWGRFWGWDPKENGALLIVLWNAIILHARSGGYVRQRGLAVLAVFGNVVTAWSWFGVNMLGVGLHSYGFMGAAFWWLILFVASQLAVMLIAALPWAQWRSAQLLAAGVAGRAAAGRG
;
A
#
# COMPACT_ATOMS: atom_id res chain seq x y z
N MET A 1 -7.50 -13.17 -40.95
CA MET A 1 -7.06 -14.09 -39.88
C MET A 1 -8.31 -14.62 -39.16
N ASN A 2 -8.24 -15.71 -38.41
CA ASN A 2 -9.43 -16.34 -37.81
C ASN A 2 -10.16 -15.36 -36.86
N THR A 3 -11.41 -15.00 -37.16
CA THR A 3 -12.21 -14.01 -36.39
C THR A 3 -12.43 -14.41 -34.94
N ARG A 4 -12.21 -15.69 -34.61
CA ARG A 4 -12.34 -16.26 -33.26
C ARG A 4 -11.06 -16.20 -32.41
N LEU A 5 -9.90 -15.86 -33.00
CA LEU A 5 -8.62 -15.82 -32.27
C LEU A 5 -8.66 -14.87 -31.06
N PRO A 6 -9.17 -13.63 -31.16
CA PRO A 6 -9.26 -12.73 -30.00
C PRO A 6 -10.07 -13.31 -28.85
N LEU A 7 -11.19 -13.98 -29.15
CA LEU A 7 -12.06 -14.58 -28.15
C LEU A 7 -11.35 -15.74 -27.42
N PHE A 8 -10.66 -16.62 -28.16
CA PHE A 8 -9.92 -17.73 -27.56
C PHE A 8 -8.81 -17.25 -26.62
N VAL A 9 -8.03 -16.23 -27.05
CA VAL A 9 -6.99 -15.63 -26.21
C VAL A 9 -7.59 -15.03 -24.94
N LEU A 10 -8.67 -14.25 -25.05
CA LEU A 10 -9.31 -13.63 -23.89
C LEU A 10 -9.90 -14.67 -22.92
N LEU A 11 -10.50 -15.75 -23.42
CA LEU A 11 -11.00 -16.84 -22.58
C LEU A 11 -9.85 -17.55 -21.84
N ALA A 12 -8.75 -17.84 -22.53
CA ALA A 12 -7.57 -18.46 -21.92
C ALA A 12 -6.96 -17.57 -20.83
N VAL A 13 -6.79 -16.27 -21.09
CA VAL A 13 -6.26 -15.33 -20.09
C VAL A 13 -7.24 -15.18 -18.92
N THR A 14 -8.54 -15.08 -19.17
CA THR A 14 -9.56 -15.01 -18.12
C THR A 14 -9.57 -16.26 -17.25
N ALA A 15 -9.41 -17.45 -17.84
CA ALA A 15 -9.27 -18.69 -17.10
C ALA A 15 -8.00 -18.72 -16.24
N GLY A 16 -6.87 -18.22 -16.77
CA GLY A 16 -5.63 -18.05 -16.01
C GLY A 16 -5.79 -17.12 -14.80
N VAL A 17 -6.46 -15.98 -14.98
CA VAL A 17 -6.83 -15.06 -13.90
C VAL A 17 -7.77 -15.73 -12.88
N ALA A 18 -8.77 -16.49 -13.33
CA ALA A 18 -9.67 -17.18 -12.42
C ALA A 18 -8.93 -18.20 -11.53
N PHE A 19 -7.82 -18.77 -12.01
CA PHE A 19 -6.97 -19.64 -11.21
C PHE A 19 -6.24 -18.88 -10.10
N THR A 20 -5.83 -17.63 -10.33
CA THR A 20 -5.17 -16.80 -9.29
C THR A 20 -6.10 -16.41 -8.15
N LEU A 21 -7.42 -16.44 -8.37
CA LEU A 21 -8.42 -16.20 -7.30
C LEU A 21 -8.53 -17.34 -6.28
N ARG A 22 -7.89 -18.49 -6.53
CA ARG A 22 -7.87 -19.61 -5.57
C ARG A 22 -6.87 -19.32 -4.46
N THR A 23 -7.30 -19.54 -3.22
CA THR A 23 -6.41 -19.46 -2.06
C THR A 23 -5.46 -20.66 -2.07
N PRO A 24 -4.13 -20.44 -2.13
CA PRO A 24 -3.17 -21.53 -1.95
C PRO A 24 -3.34 -22.09 -0.55
N ARG A 25 -3.39 -23.43 -0.41
CA ARG A 25 -3.32 -24.06 0.91
C ARG A 25 -1.87 -24.02 1.38
N LEU A 26 -1.65 -23.58 2.62
CA LEU A 26 -0.35 -23.77 3.27
C LEU A 26 -0.21 -25.26 3.59
N GLY A 27 0.68 -25.96 2.88
CA GLY A 27 0.99 -27.36 3.16
C GLY A 27 1.74 -27.52 4.48
N GLY A 28 1.71 -28.72 5.06
CA GLY A 28 2.39 -29.06 6.31
C GLY A 28 1.48 -29.82 7.28
N GLU A 29 2.04 -30.24 8.41
CA GLU A 29 1.30 -30.93 9.47
C GLU A 29 0.43 -29.96 10.31
N PHE A 30 0.89 -28.71 10.46
CA PHE A 30 0.18 -27.65 11.16
C PHE A 30 -0.81 -26.93 10.25
N ASP A 31 -2.02 -26.69 10.74
CA ASP A 31 -3.10 -25.95 10.08
C ASP A 31 -2.86 -24.44 10.15
N LEU A 32 -1.86 -23.99 9.39
CA LEU A 32 -1.55 -22.57 9.26
C LEU A 32 -2.66 -21.81 8.52
N ASP A 33 -3.47 -22.49 7.70
CA ASP A 33 -4.64 -21.88 7.04
C ASP A 33 -5.72 -21.46 8.05
N ALA A 34 -5.89 -22.19 9.14
CA ALA A 34 -6.75 -21.78 10.25
C ALA A 34 -6.12 -20.63 11.05
N PHE A 35 -4.81 -20.71 11.34
CA PHE A 35 -4.10 -19.67 12.09
C PHE A 35 -4.09 -18.32 11.38
N THR A 36 -3.80 -18.29 10.07
CA THR A 36 -3.78 -17.07 9.24
C THR A 36 -5.07 -16.25 9.30
N ARG A 37 -6.20 -16.92 9.58
CA ARG A 37 -7.54 -16.34 9.67
C ARG A 37 -7.97 -15.97 11.08
N VAL A 38 -7.10 -16.12 12.07
CA VAL A 38 -7.37 -15.64 13.44
C VAL A 38 -7.56 -14.12 13.36
N PRO A 39 -8.69 -13.58 13.83
CA PRO A 39 -8.94 -12.15 13.82
C PRO A 39 -8.05 -11.45 14.85
N THR A 40 -7.55 -10.27 14.50
CA THR A 40 -6.80 -9.41 15.41
C THR A 40 -7.13 -7.95 15.15
N LEU A 41 -7.22 -7.15 16.22
CA LEU A 41 -7.36 -5.71 16.12
C LEU A 41 -5.97 -5.06 16.10
N VAL A 42 -5.68 -4.34 15.02
CA VAL A 42 -4.45 -3.55 14.86
C VAL A 42 -4.80 -2.21 14.23
N ASN A 43 -4.31 -1.12 14.83
CA ASN A 43 -4.58 0.26 14.38
C ASN A 43 -6.10 0.53 14.19
N GLY A 44 -6.94 0.08 15.13
CA GLY A 44 -8.38 0.33 15.12
C GLY A 44 -9.19 -0.45 14.07
N ARG A 45 -8.59 -1.40 13.34
CA ARG A 45 -9.30 -2.28 12.39
C ARG A 45 -9.05 -3.75 12.68
N VAL A 46 -10.11 -4.55 12.75
CA VAL A 46 -10.00 -6.00 12.84
C VAL A 46 -9.62 -6.58 11.48
N LYS A 47 -8.55 -7.38 11.44
CA LYS A 47 -8.03 -8.01 10.23
C LYS A 47 -7.48 -9.42 10.53
N PRO A 48 -7.27 -10.27 9.53
CA PRO A 48 -6.61 -11.55 9.72
C PRO A 48 -5.16 -11.35 10.20
N VAL A 49 -4.68 -12.24 11.08
CA VAL A 49 -3.31 -12.19 11.57
C VAL A 49 -2.27 -12.35 10.42
N ASP A 50 -2.64 -13.01 9.32
CA ASP A 50 -1.79 -13.10 8.12
C ASP A 50 -1.54 -11.74 7.45
N THR A 51 -2.53 -10.84 7.45
CA THR A 51 -2.33 -9.46 6.97
C THR A 51 -1.21 -8.80 7.80
N VAL A 52 -1.28 -8.92 9.13
CA VAL A 52 -0.29 -8.33 10.03
C VAL A 52 1.08 -8.95 9.83
N ALA A 53 1.16 -10.29 9.74
CA ALA A 53 2.43 -10.98 9.53
C ALA A 53 3.13 -10.54 8.23
N ARG A 54 2.38 -10.43 7.12
CA ARG A 54 2.91 -10.00 5.83
C ARG A 54 3.36 -8.55 5.82
N THR A 55 2.54 -7.64 6.37
CA THR A 55 2.87 -6.21 6.38
C THR A 55 4.04 -5.93 7.31
N SER A 56 4.11 -6.60 8.47
CA SER A 56 5.26 -6.50 9.36
C SER A 56 6.54 -7.00 8.69
N LEU A 57 6.55 -8.17 8.04
CA LEU A 57 7.74 -8.62 7.30
C LEU A 57 8.14 -7.66 6.17
N LEU A 58 7.15 -7.07 5.47
CA LEU A 58 7.41 -6.08 4.43
C LEU A 58 8.11 -4.84 5.00
N MET A 59 7.67 -4.35 6.17
CA MET A 59 8.28 -3.21 6.86
C MET A 59 9.69 -3.53 7.38
N LEU A 60 9.96 -4.77 7.79
CA LEU A 60 11.25 -5.18 8.35
C LEU A 60 12.32 -5.46 7.29
N GLN A 61 11.96 -6.06 6.13
CA GLN A 61 12.92 -6.55 5.13
C GLN A 61 12.53 -6.38 3.66
N GLY A 62 11.46 -5.62 3.37
CA GLY A 62 10.96 -5.41 2.01
C GLY A 62 10.41 -6.68 1.34
N ARG A 63 10.20 -7.76 2.10
CA ARG A 63 9.71 -9.06 1.62
C ARG A 63 8.72 -9.67 2.60
N GLN A 64 7.74 -10.41 2.08
CA GLN A 64 6.72 -11.08 2.90
C GLN A 64 7.14 -12.49 3.38
N ARG A 65 8.37 -12.93 3.14
CA ARG A 65 8.87 -14.26 3.54
C ARG A 65 10.27 -14.13 4.12
N VAL A 66 10.60 -14.96 5.10
CA VAL A 66 11.92 -14.98 5.74
C VAL A 66 12.64 -16.27 5.41
N VAL A 67 13.97 -16.22 5.35
CA VAL A 67 14.82 -17.40 5.25
C VAL A 67 15.35 -17.70 6.65
N ALA A 68 15.06 -18.91 7.14
CA ALA A 68 15.58 -19.38 8.42
C ALA A 68 17.07 -19.74 8.31
N PRO A 69 17.82 -19.82 9.44
CA PRO A 69 19.24 -20.17 9.46
C PRO A 69 19.58 -21.52 8.80
N ASP A 70 18.61 -22.42 8.71
CA ASP A 70 18.73 -23.72 8.02
C ASP A 70 18.56 -23.63 6.49
N GLY A 71 18.36 -22.41 5.95
CA GLY A 71 18.13 -22.14 4.53
C GLY A 71 16.66 -22.32 4.09
N ARG A 72 15.76 -22.75 4.98
CA ARG A 72 14.34 -22.94 4.67
C ARG A 72 13.63 -21.61 4.52
N THR A 73 12.78 -21.49 3.51
CA THR A 73 11.86 -20.35 3.40
C THR A 73 10.67 -20.55 4.32
N VAL A 74 10.49 -19.65 5.28
CA VAL A 74 9.42 -19.68 6.28
C VAL A 74 8.27 -18.78 5.83
N ALA A 75 7.04 -19.27 5.97
CA ALA A 75 5.83 -18.51 5.65
C ALA A 75 5.57 -17.40 6.70
N PRO A 76 4.90 -16.29 6.34
CA PRO A 76 4.61 -15.21 7.29
C PRO A 76 3.92 -15.69 8.58
N ALA A 77 2.94 -16.57 8.44
CA ALA A 77 2.19 -17.14 9.56
C ALA A 77 3.07 -17.98 10.51
N GLU A 78 3.96 -18.79 9.95
CA GLU A 78 4.91 -19.60 10.71
C GLU A 78 5.93 -18.71 11.42
N TRP A 79 6.45 -17.70 10.73
CA TRP A 79 7.34 -16.70 11.32
C TRP A 79 6.70 -16.00 12.53
N LEU A 80 5.45 -15.58 12.41
CA LEU A 80 4.75 -14.90 13.51
C LEU A 80 4.47 -15.85 14.69
N LEU A 81 4.16 -17.13 14.43
CA LEU A 81 4.05 -18.15 15.48
C LEU A 81 5.38 -18.34 16.22
N ASP A 82 6.49 -18.38 15.50
CA ASP A 82 7.82 -18.44 16.11
C ASP A 82 8.12 -17.18 16.92
N MET A 83 7.76 -15.99 16.45
CA MET A 83 7.89 -14.76 17.26
C MET A 83 7.10 -14.84 18.56
N PHE A 84 5.88 -15.37 18.49
CA PHE A 84 4.98 -15.44 19.65
C PHE A 84 5.40 -16.50 20.66
N PHE A 85 5.84 -17.66 20.19
CA PHE A 85 5.96 -18.85 21.03
C PHE A 85 7.34 -19.50 21.00
N LYS A 86 8.25 -19.10 20.10
CA LYS A 86 9.66 -19.52 20.07
C LYS A 86 10.58 -18.30 19.89
N PRO A 87 10.50 -17.29 20.79
CA PRO A 87 11.16 -16.00 20.59
C PRO A 87 12.66 -16.11 20.33
N LEU A 88 13.38 -16.97 21.08
CA LEU A 88 14.81 -17.21 20.90
C LEU A 88 15.16 -17.80 19.52
N GLN A 89 14.27 -18.60 18.93
CA GLN A 89 14.44 -19.11 17.58
C GLN A 89 14.18 -17.99 16.56
N ALA A 90 13.12 -17.22 16.76
CA ALA A 90 12.77 -16.11 15.87
C ALA A 90 13.86 -15.05 15.81
N ASP A 91 14.55 -14.77 16.92
CA ASP A 91 15.64 -13.77 17.00
C ASP A 91 16.86 -14.11 16.14
N ARG A 92 16.98 -15.38 15.74
CA ARG A 92 18.01 -15.87 14.81
C ARG A 92 17.60 -15.69 13.35
N TYR A 93 16.35 -15.37 13.06
CA TYR A 93 15.88 -15.14 11.69
C TYR A 93 16.39 -13.79 11.18
N GLN A 94 16.93 -13.79 9.96
CA GLN A 94 17.51 -12.59 9.34
C GLN A 94 16.42 -11.74 8.69
N VAL A 95 15.75 -10.93 9.51
CA VAL A 95 14.57 -10.13 9.15
C VAL A 95 14.83 -8.63 9.06
N PHE A 96 16.00 -8.12 9.44
CA PHE A 96 16.30 -6.69 9.39
C PHE A 96 17.12 -6.35 8.16
N GLU A 97 16.57 -5.56 7.24
CA GLU A 97 17.34 -5.04 6.11
C GLU A 97 18.24 -3.87 6.53
N VAL A 98 19.56 -4.06 6.43
CA VAL A 98 20.58 -3.05 6.71
C VAL A 98 21.50 -2.94 5.50
N VAL A 99 21.35 -1.85 4.74
CA VAL A 99 22.09 -1.64 3.47
C VAL A 99 23.11 -0.50 3.59
N HIS A 100 22.95 0.40 4.56
CA HIS A 100 23.82 1.57 4.70
C HIS A 100 25.19 1.17 5.30
N PRO A 101 26.31 1.42 4.61
CA PRO A 101 27.65 0.98 5.07
C PRO A 101 28.01 1.49 6.47
N ASP A 102 27.76 2.78 6.74
CA ASP A 102 28.09 3.34 8.06
C ASP A 102 27.23 2.76 9.19
N VAL A 103 25.99 2.32 8.90
CA VAL A 103 25.13 1.64 9.89
C VAL A 103 25.67 0.23 10.14
N LEU A 104 26.12 -0.48 9.10
CA LEU A 104 26.78 -1.77 9.26
C LEU A 104 28.06 -1.64 10.09
N ALA A 105 28.90 -0.66 9.80
CA ALA A 105 30.12 -0.38 10.56
C ALA A 105 29.82 -0.03 12.03
N MET A 106 28.80 0.80 12.29
CA MET A 106 28.33 1.13 13.64
C MET A 106 27.89 -0.11 14.42
N LEU A 107 27.23 -1.05 13.74
CA LEU A 107 26.79 -2.32 14.32
C LEU A 107 27.91 -3.36 14.43
N GLY A 108 29.08 -3.10 13.83
CA GLY A 108 30.18 -4.06 13.77
C GLY A 108 29.87 -5.27 12.88
N LEU A 109 29.06 -5.08 11.84
CA LEU A 109 28.63 -6.13 10.90
C LEU A 109 29.24 -5.91 9.52
N ALA A 110 29.56 -7.01 8.84
CA ALA A 110 29.92 -7.03 7.43
C ALA A 110 28.75 -7.51 6.57
N THR A 111 28.76 -7.18 5.28
CA THR A 111 27.75 -7.67 4.34
C THR A 111 27.71 -9.21 4.28
N THR A 112 28.85 -9.88 4.46
CA THR A 112 28.96 -11.35 4.49
C THR A 112 28.21 -12.00 5.64
N ASP A 113 27.91 -11.27 6.71
CA ASP A 113 27.25 -11.83 7.89
C ASP A 113 25.72 -11.93 7.68
N GLY A 114 25.19 -11.26 6.66
CA GLY A 114 23.75 -11.19 6.38
C GLY A 114 23.30 -11.97 5.14
N ALA A 115 22.10 -12.54 5.18
CA ALA A 115 21.50 -13.23 4.04
C ALA A 115 21.38 -12.28 2.84
N GLY A 116 21.93 -12.71 1.71
CA GLY A 116 21.97 -11.92 0.49
C GLY A 116 22.71 -10.59 0.64
N GLY A 117 23.62 -10.48 1.61
CA GLY A 117 24.45 -9.29 1.81
C GLY A 117 23.78 -8.14 2.55
N LYS A 118 22.52 -8.30 2.99
CA LYS A 118 21.67 -7.17 3.40
C LYS A 118 20.76 -7.44 4.60
N ARG A 119 20.52 -8.69 4.98
CA ARG A 119 19.54 -9.04 6.02
C ARG A 119 20.22 -9.65 7.24
N PHE A 120 19.90 -9.13 8.41
CA PHE A 120 20.53 -9.49 9.68
C PHE A 120 19.48 -9.91 10.71
N SER A 121 19.87 -10.70 11.70
CA SER A 121 18.98 -11.18 12.76
C SER A 121 19.02 -10.26 13.98
N LEU A 122 18.02 -10.37 14.86
CA LEU A 122 18.04 -9.61 16.13
C LEU A 122 19.27 -10.00 16.95
N THR A 123 19.62 -11.29 17.00
CA THR A 123 20.84 -11.78 17.69
C THR A 123 22.11 -11.07 17.20
N GLN A 124 22.22 -10.78 15.90
CA GLN A 124 23.38 -10.07 15.34
C GLN A 124 23.38 -8.58 15.72
N LEU A 125 22.20 -7.96 15.82
CA LEU A 125 22.07 -6.55 16.21
C LEU A 125 22.20 -6.33 17.73
N GLN A 126 21.85 -7.33 18.53
CA GLN A 126 21.74 -7.28 19.99
C GLN A 126 22.93 -6.58 20.69
N PRO A 127 24.20 -6.85 20.35
CA PRO A 127 25.35 -6.24 21.04
C PRO A 127 25.45 -4.72 20.88
N ARG A 128 24.79 -4.14 19.86
CA ARG A 128 24.89 -2.72 19.50
C ARG A 128 23.54 -2.00 19.49
N LEU A 129 22.46 -2.61 20.02
CA LEU A 129 21.15 -1.97 20.09
C LEU A 129 21.13 -0.67 20.90
N MET A 130 21.90 -0.60 22.00
CA MET A 130 22.02 0.65 22.79
C MET A 130 22.66 1.77 21.97
N GLU A 131 23.64 1.45 21.13
CA GLU A 131 24.27 2.43 20.25
C GLU A 131 23.33 2.88 19.13
N LEU A 132 22.59 1.94 18.51
CA LEU A 132 21.55 2.24 17.55
C LEU A 132 20.52 3.22 18.13
N ASP A 133 20.03 2.95 19.34
CA ASP A 133 19.04 3.78 20.03
C ASP A 133 19.61 5.16 20.41
N ARG A 134 20.88 5.23 20.83
CA ARG A 134 21.58 6.50 21.07
C ARG A 134 21.66 7.36 19.81
N GLN A 135 22.09 6.79 18.68
CA GLN A 135 22.20 7.51 17.41
C GLN A 135 20.83 7.94 16.89
N ALA A 136 19.81 7.10 17.08
CA ALA A 136 18.46 7.39 16.64
C ALA A 136 17.84 8.54 17.46
N ARG A 137 18.10 8.61 18.77
CA ARG A 137 17.70 9.77 19.59
C ARG A 137 18.35 11.07 19.11
N LEU A 138 19.64 11.06 18.79
CA LEU A 138 20.33 12.22 18.22
C LEU A 138 19.75 12.63 16.87
N ALA A 139 19.25 11.66 16.08
CA ALA A 139 18.60 11.92 14.81
C ALA A 139 17.16 12.44 14.96
N ASP A 140 16.47 12.13 16.07
CA ASP A 140 15.10 12.57 16.31
C ASP A 140 15.02 14.09 16.51
N ASP A 141 16.04 14.70 17.12
CA ASP A 141 16.17 16.15 17.33
C ASP A 141 16.37 16.93 16.02
N VAL A 142 16.65 16.23 14.91
CA VAL A 142 16.78 16.82 13.58
C VAL A 142 15.48 16.64 12.82
N GLU A 143 14.95 17.73 12.26
CA GLU A 143 13.78 17.68 11.38
C GLU A 143 13.97 16.65 10.27
N GLY A 144 12.93 15.85 9.99
CA GLY A 144 13.01 14.72 9.07
C GLY A 144 13.60 15.05 7.68
N ALA A 145 13.35 16.28 7.19
CA ALA A 145 13.87 16.78 5.93
C ALA A 145 15.37 17.12 5.96
N ALA A 146 15.87 17.52 7.13
CA ALA A 146 17.27 17.87 7.35
C ALA A 146 18.14 16.65 7.74
N ARG A 147 17.54 15.49 8.01
CA ARG A 147 18.27 14.27 8.38
C ARG A 147 19.17 13.77 7.25
N THR A 148 20.43 13.53 7.60
CA THR A 148 21.40 12.87 6.71
C THR A 148 20.95 11.45 6.33
N PRO A 149 21.46 10.87 5.23
CA PRO A 149 21.16 9.48 4.86
C PRO A 149 21.44 8.48 5.97
N PHE A 150 22.53 8.66 6.71
CA PHE A 150 22.88 7.85 7.89
C PHE A 150 21.82 7.96 8.99
N GLN A 151 21.46 9.19 9.39
CA GLN A 151 20.43 9.42 10.41
C GLN A 151 19.08 8.80 10.04
N ARG A 152 18.68 8.91 8.76
CA ARG A 152 17.45 8.27 8.26
C ARG A 152 17.53 6.74 8.36
N ALA A 153 18.66 6.15 7.96
CA ALA A 153 18.86 4.70 8.04
C ALA A 153 18.87 4.19 9.50
N VAL A 154 19.49 4.93 10.41
CA VAL A 154 19.50 4.64 11.86
C VAL A 154 18.08 4.67 12.44
N VAL A 155 17.31 5.73 12.18
CA VAL A 155 15.92 5.84 12.66
C VAL A 155 15.06 4.71 12.08
N GLN A 156 15.16 4.45 10.78
CA GLN A 156 14.43 3.38 10.12
C GLN A 156 14.73 2.00 10.73
N LEU A 157 16.01 1.71 11.01
CA LEU A 157 16.40 0.46 11.64
C LEU A 157 15.91 0.38 13.10
N ARG A 158 15.99 1.46 13.87
CA ARG A 158 15.42 1.50 15.24
C ARG A 158 13.93 1.22 15.20
N ASP A 159 13.18 1.87 14.33
CA ASP A 159 11.71 1.71 14.26
C ASP A 159 11.34 0.27 13.84
N ALA A 160 12.13 -0.36 12.96
CA ALA A 160 12.00 -1.77 12.62
C ALA A 160 12.26 -2.67 13.84
N VAL A 161 13.32 -2.42 14.62
CA VAL A 161 13.60 -3.16 15.86
C VAL A 161 12.47 -3.00 16.88
N ILE A 162 11.94 -1.79 17.07
CA ILE A 162 10.80 -1.53 17.96
C ILE A 162 9.58 -2.33 17.49
N LEU A 163 9.23 -2.28 16.20
CA LEU A 163 8.11 -3.08 15.66
C LEU A 163 8.31 -4.57 15.95
N TYR A 164 9.50 -5.11 15.70
CA TYR A 164 9.82 -6.51 15.97
C TYR A 164 9.63 -6.86 17.46
N GLN A 165 10.16 -6.04 18.37
CA GLN A 165 10.02 -6.26 19.81
C GLN A 165 8.55 -6.16 20.26
N ARG A 166 7.77 -5.22 19.72
CA ARG A 166 6.33 -5.10 20.03
C ARG A 166 5.52 -6.29 19.53
N LEU A 167 5.89 -6.86 18.37
CA LEU A 167 5.29 -8.09 17.85
C LEU A 167 5.58 -9.28 18.78
N GLN A 168 6.84 -9.48 19.15
CA GLN A 168 7.25 -10.55 20.06
C GLN A 168 6.54 -10.43 21.42
N THR A 169 6.47 -9.22 21.96
CA THR A 169 5.82 -8.87 23.23
C THR A 169 4.30 -9.09 23.23
N CYS A 170 3.68 -9.38 22.07
CA CYS A 170 2.26 -9.72 22.03
C CYS A 170 1.94 -11.02 22.76
N ALA A 171 2.86 -11.99 22.73
CA ALA A 171 2.63 -13.35 23.26
C ALA A 171 3.82 -13.93 24.04
N ALA A 172 4.99 -13.30 24.00
CA ALA A 172 6.14 -13.62 24.82
C ALA A 172 6.40 -12.51 25.85
N ALA A 173 6.63 -12.89 27.11
CA ALA A 173 7.01 -11.94 28.14
C ALA A 173 8.51 -11.57 28.02
N PRO A 174 8.88 -10.29 27.92
CA PRO A 174 10.27 -9.88 27.87
C PRO A 174 11.06 -10.38 29.09
N GLY A 175 12.17 -11.09 28.84
CA GLY A 175 13.06 -11.61 29.89
C GLY A 175 12.57 -12.86 30.63
N ILE A 176 11.45 -13.48 30.22
CA ILE A 176 10.93 -14.72 30.82
C ILE A 176 10.91 -15.83 29.76
N GLU A 177 11.92 -16.71 29.78
CA GLU A 177 12.03 -17.81 28.81
C GLU A 177 10.96 -18.90 29.02
N THR A 178 10.60 -19.17 30.28
CA THR A 178 9.62 -20.19 30.69
C THR A 178 8.17 -19.71 30.65
N PHE A 179 7.89 -18.60 29.96
CA PHE A 179 6.60 -17.90 30.07
C PHE A 179 5.36 -18.78 29.86
N LEU A 180 5.36 -19.67 28.88
CA LEU A 180 4.21 -20.55 28.61
C LEU A 180 4.03 -21.64 29.68
N GLU A 181 5.10 -22.07 30.33
CA GLU A 181 5.08 -22.99 31.48
C GLU A 181 4.60 -22.26 32.74
N ASP A 182 5.06 -21.02 32.93
CA ASP A 182 4.61 -20.12 33.98
C ASP A 182 3.11 -19.83 33.89
N LEU A 183 2.58 -19.61 32.69
CA LEU A 183 1.14 -19.49 32.46
C LEU A 183 0.40 -20.79 32.82
N ALA A 184 0.94 -21.95 32.50
CA ALA A 184 0.34 -23.23 32.89
C ALA A 184 0.31 -23.41 34.42
N ARG A 185 1.37 -22.98 35.12
CA ARG A 185 1.40 -22.95 36.60
C ARG A 185 0.39 -21.98 37.17
N LEU A 186 0.22 -20.80 36.56
CA LEU A 186 -0.79 -19.81 36.94
C LEU A 186 -2.20 -20.38 36.78
N GLU A 187 -2.51 -21.01 35.65
CA GLU A 187 -3.80 -21.63 35.38
C GLU A 187 -4.17 -22.68 36.46
N GLN A 188 -3.19 -23.46 36.93
CA GLN A 188 -3.39 -24.49 37.96
C GLN A 188 -3.50 -23.92 39.39
N ASN A 189 -2.87 -22.78 39.66
CA ASN A 189 -2.76 -22.20 41.00
C ASN A 189 -3.39 -20.80 41.10
N LEU A 190 -4.43 -20.53 40.31
CA LEU A 190 -5.02 -19.19 40.17
C LEU A 190 -5.40 -18.53 41.52
N PRO A 191 -6.04 -19.22 42.49
CA PRO A 191 -6.37 -18.59 43.77
C PRO A 191 -5.13 -18.09 44.53
N ALA A 192 -4.05 -18.86 44.52
CA ALA A 192 -2.79 -18.50 45.15
C ALA A 192 -2.10 -17.33 44.43
N ALA A 193 -2.11 -17.34 43.10
CA ALA A 193 -1.56 -16.25 42.30
C ALA A 193 -2.32 -14.93 42.53
N VAL A 194 -3.65 -14.97 42.56
CA VAL A 194 -4.50 -13.80 42.85
C VAL A 194 -4.23 -13.25 44.25
N ALA A 195 -4.14 -14.12 45.26
CA ALA A 195 -3.82 -13.71 46.63
C ALA A 195 -2.43 -13.06 46.73
N ALA A 196 -1.42 -13.63 46.08
CA ALA A 196 -0.06 -13.11 46.07
C ALA A 196 0.04 -11.72 45.41
N VAL A 197 -0.66 -11.51 44.28
CA VAL A 197 -0.64 -10.23 43.56
C VAL A 197 -1.41 -9.15 44.32
N ARG A 198 -2.54 -9.48 44.97
CA ARG A 198 -3.32 -8.52 45.77
C ARG A 198 -2.66 -8.14 47.09
N SER A 199 -1.85 -9.01 47.66
CA SER A 199 -1.13 -8.76 48.92
C SER A 199 0.24 -8.11 48.72
N ALA A 200 0.73 -8.00 47.47
CA ALA A 200 1.97 -7.31 47.17
C ALA A 200 1.82 -5.80 47.45
N PRO A 201 2.67 -5.19 48.30
CA PRO A 201 2.61 -3.77 48.54
C PRO A 201 2.85 -2.99 47.25
N THR A 202 2.00 -1.99 46.98
CA THR A 202 2.19 -1.05 45.87
C THR A 202 3.51 -0.31 46.04
N GLY A 203 4.54 -0.71 45.29
CA GLY A 203 5.77 0.06 45.13
C GLY A 203 7.03 -0.42 45.86
N THR A 204 7.12 -1.64 46.40
CA THR A 204 8.40 -2.15 46.91
C THR A 204 8.88 -3.41 46.21
N ALA A 205 10.10 -3.31 45.67
CA ALA A 205 10.87 -4.42 45.14
C ALA A 205 11.29 -5.34 46.30
N ALA A 206 10.95 -6.61 46.22
CA ALA A 206 11.71 -7.64 46.93
C ALA A 206 12.73 -8.23 45.93
N PRO A 207 14.04 -8.00 46.11
CA PRO A 207 15.05 -8.77 45.44
C PRO A 207 15.11 -10.16 46.08
N GLY A 208 14.97 -11.22 45.28
CA GLY A 208 15.59 -12.51 45.62
C GLY A 208 14.81 -13.52 46.48
N GLY A 209 13.48 -13.50 46.50
CA GLY A 209 12.71 -14.60 47.11
C GLY A 209 12.46 -15.76 46.15
N LYS A 210 13.09 -16.92 46.36
CA LYS A 210 12.71 -18.21 45.76
C LYS A 210 11.40 -18.75 46.38
N THR A 211 10.36 -17.92 46.39
CA THR A 211 9.02 -18.29 46.86
C THR A 211 8.03 -18.05 45.71
N ASP A 212 7.00 -18.87 45.60
CA ASP A 212 5.99 -18.78 44.51
C ASP A 212 5.41 -17.36 44.37
N ALA A 213 5.30 -16.62 45.49
CA ALA A 213 4.86 -15.22 45.52
C ALA A 213 5.71 -14.26 44.66
N GLY A 214 7.04 -14.42 44.65
CA GLY A 214 7.92 -13.58 43.83
C GLY A 214 7.75 -13.83 42.32
N GLY A 215 7.46 -15.08 41.94
CA GLY A 215 7.15 -15.46 40.57
C GLY A 215 5.84 -14.86 40.06
N TRP A 216 4.79 -14.86 40.89
CA TRP A 216 3.50 -14.26 40.52
C TRP A 216 3.59 -12.75 40.31
N SER A 217 4.36 -12.03 41.14
CA SER A 217 4.60 -10.60 40.95
C SER A 217 5.40 -10.30 39.68
N ALA A 218 6.35 -11.15 39.31
CA ALA A 218 7.11 -11.01 38.06
C ALA A 218 6.20 -11.19 36.83
N LEU A 219 5.33 -12.22 36.84
CA LEU A 219 4.33 -12.43 35.80
C LEU A 219 3.34 -11.27 35.69
N SER A 220 2.85 -10.77 36.82
CA SER A 220 1.94 -9.61 36.83
C SER A 220 2.58 -8.38 36.17
N ARG A 221 3.86 -8.09 36.45
CA ARG A 221 4.59 -7.00 35.76
C ARG A 221 4.77 -7.27 34.27
N ALA A 222 5.09 -8.51 33.91
CA ALA A 222 5.20 -8.89 32.50
C ALA A 222 3.89 -8.67 31.75
N PHE A 223 2.75 -8.99 32.35
CA PHE A 223 1.43 -8.74 31.74
C PHE A 223 1.17 -7.25 31.50
N THR A 224 1.57 -6.37 32.43
CA THR A 224 1.49 -4.91 32.23
C THR A 224 2.34 -4.47 31.04
N VAL A 225 3.60 -4.89 30.97
CA VAL A 225 4.49 -4.57 29.84
C VAL A 225 3.91 -5.08 28.52
N MET A 226 3.36 -6.30 28.51
CA MET A 226 2.71 -6.87 27.33
C MET A 226 1.46 -6.10 26.91
N ASP A 227 0.71 -5.53 27.85
CA ASP A 227 -0.49 -4.74 27.52
C ASP A 227 -0.17 -3.35 26.97
N GLU A 228 0.88 -2.72 27.51
CA GLU A 228 1.33 -1.39 27.08
C GLU A 228 2.11 -1.44 25.76
N PHE A 229 2.97 -2.44 25.59
CA PHE A 229 3.92 -2.50 24.48
C PHE A 229 3.45 -3.41 23.32
N GLY A 230 2.59 -4.38 23.59
CA GLY A 230 2.09 -5.33 22.59
C GLY A 230 1.46 -4.64 21.37
N TYR A 231 1.85 -5.08 20.17
CA TYR A 231 1.35 -4.50 18.92
C TYR A 231 -0.08 -4.98 18.57
N LEU A 232 -0.36 -6.27 18.75
CA LEU A 232 -1.63 -6.89 18.39
C LEU A 232 -2.55 -7.00 19.60
N ARG A 233 -3.83 -6.70 19.39
CA ARG A 233 -4.91 -7.12 20.28
C ARG A 233 -5.46 -8.44 19.74
N LEU A 234 -5.12 -9.55 20.40
CA LEU A 234 -5.44 -10.93 19.98
C LEU A 234 -6.62 -11.53 20.73
N VAL A 235 -7.02 -10.92 21.85
CA VAL A 235 -8.13 -11.40 22.66
C VAL A 235 -9.40 -10.65 22.26
N PRO A 236 -10.39 -11.34 21.65
CA PRO A 236 -11.63 -10.70 21.23
C PRO A 236 -12.49 -10.31 22.44
N PRO A 237 -13.39 -9.34 22.28
CA PRO A 237 -14.36 -8.99 23.31
C PRO A 237 -15.31 -10.16 23.61
N ALA A 238 -15.88 -10.16 24.81
CA ALA A 238 -16.94 -11.09 25.19
C ALA A 238 -18.17 -10.93 24.27
N ALA A 239 -18.95 -12.00 24.12
CA ALA A 239 -20.17 -11.96 23.32
C ALA A 239 -21.12 -10.84 23.82
N GLY A 240 -21.60 -10.00 22.89
CA GLY A 240 -22.50 -8.88 23.18
C GLY A 240 -21.83 -7.51 23.39
N VAL A 241 -20.50 -7.44 23.49
CA VAL A 241 -19.74 -6.17 23.50
C VAL A 241 -19.32 -5.81 22.09
N ALA A 242 -19.58 -4.59 21.61
CA ALA A 242 -19.30 -4.17 20.23
C ALA A 242 -17.91 -4.62 19.74
N ALA A 243 -17.83 -5.19 18.54
CA ALA A 243 -16.61 -5.78 17.98
C ALA A 243 -15.43 -4.82 17.80
N GLU A 244 -15.66 -3.51 17.86
CA GLU A 244 -14.63 -2.47 17.73
C GLU A 244 -14.11 -2.03 19.12
N GLU A 245 -14.81 -2.42 20.18
CA GLU A 245 -14.52 -2.11 21.56
C GLU A 245 -14.12 -3.40 22.32
N GLY A 246 -13.38 -3.25 23.41
CA GLY A 246 -13.12 -4.37 24.32
C GLY A 246 -12.13 -5.44 23.84
N TRP A 247 -11.49 -5.28 22.68
CA TRP A 247 -10.33 -6.10 22.30
C TRP A 247 -9.17 -5.86 23.27
N ARG A 248 -8.53 -6.95 23.69
CA ARG A 248 -7.42 -6.91 24.65
C ARG A 248 -6.14 -7.48 24.05
N THR A 249 -5.00 -7.03 24.56
CA THR A 249 -3.74 -7.77 24.38
C THR A 249 -3.82 -9.06 25.20
N ILE A 250 -2.91 -9.98 24.95
CA ILE A 250 -2.74 -11.17 25.81
C ILE A 250 -2.34 -10.72 27.23
N GLY A 251 -1.46 -9.74 27.37
CA GLY A 251 -1.08 -9.14 28.66
C GLY A 251 -2.29 -8.62 29.44
N GLY A 252 -3.11 -7.77 28.81
CA GLY A 252 -4.32 -7.21 29.41
C GLY A 252 -5.36 -8.27 29.79
N ALA A 253 -5.47 -9.35 29.02
CA ALA A 253 -6.36 -10.47 29.35
C ALA A 253 -5.88 -11.27 30.58
N TRP A 254 -4.57 -11.50 30.70
CA TRP A 254 -3.99 -12.15 31.89
C TRP A 254 -3.99 -11.22 33.12
N SER A 255 -3.74 -9.91 32.95
CA SER A 255 -3.94 -8.91 34.00
C SER A 255 -5.38 -8.90 34.50
N ALA A 256 -6.36 -8.94 33.59
CA ALA A 256 -7.77 -9.03 33.97
C ALA A 256 -8.10 -10.34 34.70
N THR A 257 -7.47 -11.45 34.31
CA THR A 257 -7.60 -12.76 34.99
C THR A 257 -7.10 -12.69 36.44
N LEU A 258 -5.95 -12.06 36.69
CA LEU A 258 -5.43 -11.85 38.06
C LEU A 258 -6.30 -10.88 38.87
N ALA A 259 -6.89 -9.87 38.22
CA ALA A 259 -7.78 -8.92 38.88
C ALA A 259 -9.11 -9.56 39.28
N SER A 260 -9.75 -10.32 38.38
CA SER A 260 -11.07 -10.93 38.58
C SER A 260 -11.02 -12.27 39.32
N GLY A 261 -9.91 -12.99 39.23
CA GLY A 261 -9.82 -14.39 39.65
C GLY A 261 -10.53 -15.38 38.74
N GLN A 262 -10.92 -14.95 37.52
CA GLN A 262 -11.56 -15.80 36.51
C GLN A 262 -10.68 -15.89 35.27
N LEU A 263 -10.43 -17.10 34.78
CA LEU A 263 -9.65 -17.34 33.56
C LEU A 263 -10.38 -16.77 32.34
N GLU A 264 -9.66 -16.02 31.51
CA GLU A 264 -10.16 -15.59 30.21
C GLU A 264 -9.99 -16.72 29.17
N PRO A 265 -11.08 -17.24 28.57
CA PRO A 265 -11.03 -18.44 27.72
C PRO A 265 -10.14 -18.30 26.46
N SER A 266 -10.03 -17.11 25.89
CA SER A 266 -9.23 -16.87 24.69
C SER A 266 -7.74 -16.82 24.98
N ALA A 267 -7.33 -16.18 26.08
CA ALA A 267 -5.97 -16.13 26.58
C ALA A 267 -5.48 -17.53 26.94
N GLN A 268 -6.34 -18.33 27.60
CA GLN A 268 -6.06 -19.74 27.87
C GLN A 268 -5.87 -20.54 26.56
N ALA A 269 -6.77 -20.37 25.59
CA ALA A 269 -6.68 -21.06 24.31
C ALA A 269 -5.41 -20.68 23.53
N LEU A 270 -5.01 -19.40 23.54
CA LEU A 270 -3.77 -18.91 22.92
C LEU A 270 -2.52 -19.45 23.62
N ALA A 271 -2.52 -19.53 24.95
CA ALA A 271 -1.42 -20.14 25.70
C ALA A 271 -1.29 -21.64 25.42
N ALA A 272 -2.42 -22.36 25.37
CA ALA A 272 -2.45 -23.78 24.99
C ALA A 272 -1.96 -24.00 23.55
N LEU A 273 -2.37 -23.14 22.61
CA LEU A 273 -1.91 -23.15 21.23
C LEU A 273 -0.38 -22.97 21.16
N GLY A 274 0.15 -22.00 21.91
CA GLY A 274 1.58 -21.75 21.99
C GLY A 274 2.38 -22.94 22.52
N ARG A 275 1.88 -23.60 23.57
CA ARG A 275 2.49 -24.83 24.11
C ARG A 275 2.49 -25.96 23.09
N ALA A 276 1.41 -26.13 22.32
CA ALA A 276 1.35 -27.12 21.25
C ALA A 276 2.36 -26.83 20.13
N TRP A 277 2.52 -25.56 19.75
CA TRP A 277 3.52 -25.10 18.77
C TRP A 277 4.95 -25.35 19.25
N GLN A 278 5.27 -25.03 20.51
CA GLN A 278 6.58 -25.27 21.12
C GLN A 278 6.97 -26.75 21.11
N ARG A 279 6.01 -27.63 21.45
CA ARG A 279 6.23 -29.08 21.56
C ARG A 279 6.19 -29.83 20.22
N GLY A 280 5.88 -29.15 19.11
CA GLY A 280 5.73 -29.81 17.82
C GLY A 280 4.45 -30.66 17.70
N ASN A 281 3.44 -30.45 18.55
CA ASN A 281 2.22 -31.26 18.55
C ASN A 281 1.18 -30.67 17.58
N ALA A 282 1.27 -31.06 16.31
CA ALA A 282 0.38 -30.58 15.25
C ALA A 282 -1.10 -30.93 15.49
N ALA A 283 -1.41 -32.13 16.01
CA ALA A 283 -2.79 -32.56 16.25
C ALA A 283 -3.49 -31.66 17.28
N GLU A 284 -2.81 -31.37 18.39
CA GLU A 284 -3.32 -30.46 19.42
C GLU A 284 -3.46 -29.03 18.89
N PHE A 285 -2.43 -28.53 18.20
CA PHE A 285 -2.44 -27.19 17.62
C PHE A 285 -3.64 -27.01 16.66
N ASN A 286 -3.85 -27.97 15.75
CA ASN A 286 -4.90 -27.93 14.73
C ASN A 286 -6.30 -27.92 15.36
N ARG A 287 -6.48 -28.69 16.44
CA ARG A 287 -7.74 -28.69 17.19
C ARG A 287 -7.98 -27.34 17.88
N LEU A 288 -6.96 -26.83 18.58
CA LEU A 288 -7.06 -25.59 19.36
C LEU A 288 -7.32 -24.36 18.48
N VAL A 289 -6.61 -24.21 17.36
CA VAL A 289 -6.78 -23.05 16.47
C VAL A 289 -8.16 -23.04 15.82
N ARG A 290 -8.68 -24.21 15.41
CA ARG A 290 -10.03 -24.33 14.84
C ARG A 290 -11.09 -24.02 15.89
N ALA A 291 -10.98 -24.60 17.09
CA ALA A 291 -11.92 -24.38 18.17
C ALA A 291 -11.96 -22.91 18.62
N GLN A 292 -10.80 -22.26 18.74
CA GLN A 292 -10.74 -20.84 19.11
C GLN A 292 -11.38 -19.97 18.01
N ARG A 293 -11.07 -20.24 16.74
CA ARG A 293 -11.67 -19.51 15.62
C ARG A 293 -13.19 -19.71 15.57
N GLU A 294 -13.68 -20.94 15.73
CA GLU A 294 -15.12 -21.22 15.76
C GLU A 294 -15.81 -20.46 16.88
N ARG A 295 -15.23 -20.47 18.10
CA ARG A 295 -15.75 -19.73 19.26
C ARG A 295 -15.86 -18.23 18.97
N THR A 296 -14.79 -17.61 18.47
CA THR A 296 -14.79 -16.16 18.19
C THR A 296 -15.74 -15.81 17.04
N MET A 297 -15.76 -16.61 15.99
CA MET A 297 -16.54 -16.32 14.78
C MET A 297 -18.03 -16.61 14.94
N ALA A 298 -18.42 -17.49 15.88
CA ALA A 298 -19.82 -17.70 16.24
C ALA A 298 -20.44 -16.43 16.86
N ALA A 299 -19.66 -15.68 17.65
CA ALA A 299 -20.11 -14.42 18.23
C ALA A 299 -20.17 -13.27 17.21
N TRP A 300 -19.39 -13.32 16.12
CA TRP A 300 -19.22 -12.22 15.16
C TRP A 300 -19.26 -12.66 13.69
N PRO A 301 -20.45 -12.99 13.13
CA PRO A 301 -20.56 -13.51 11.76
C PRO A 301 -20.09 -12.53 10.67
N GLU A 302 -20.28 -11.22 10.87
CA GLU A 302 -19.81 -10.21 9.91
C GLU A 302 -18.29 -10.10 9.89
N MET A 303 -17.65 -10.11 11.07
CA MET A 303 -16.19 -10.11 11.21
C MET A 303 -15.58 -11.34 10.54
N LYS A 304 -16.22 -12.51 10.70
CA LYS A 304 -15.84 -13.73 10.00
C LYS A 304 -15.86 -13.54 8.48
N ARG A 305 -16.92 -12.93 7.94
CA ARG A 305 -17.05 -12.68 6.50
C ARG A 305 -15.95 -11.75 5.99
N LYS A 306 -15.66 -10.65 6.71
CA LYS A 306 -14.62 -9.68 6.36
C LYS A 306 -13.21 -10.30 6.40
N THR A 307 -12.87 -11.00 7.49
CA THR A 307 -11.55 -11.64 7.65
C THR A 307 -11.31 -12.78 6.66
N ASP A 308 -12.30 -13.64 6.41
CA ASP A 308 -12.21 -14.70 5.40
C ASP A 308 -12.05 -14.12 3.98
N PHE A 309 -12.75 -13.03 3.69
CA PHE A 309 -12.65 -12.35 2.41
C PHE A 309 -11.29 -11.65 2.23
N GLU A 310 -10.80 -10.91 3.24
CA GLU A 310 -9.50 -10.26 3.18
C GLU A 310 -8.36 -11.26 2.97
N THR A 311 -8.43 -12.43 3.60
CA THR A 311 -7.46 -13.52 3.40
C THR A 311 -7.43 -13.97 1.93
N ARG A 312 -8.60 -14.14 1.31
CA ARG A 312 -8.71 -14.51 -0.12
C ARG A 312 -8.25 -13.39 -1.04
N PHE A 313 -8.61 -12.16 -0.71
CA PHE A 313 -8.22 -10.96 -1.44
C PHE A 313 -6.69 -10.78 -1.47
N ASN A 314 -6.03 -10.95 -0.32
CA ASN A 314 -4.59 -10.88 -0.19
C ASN A 314 -3.89 -12.00 -0.96
N ALA A 315 -4.46 -13.22 -0.96
CA ALA A 315 -3.94 -14.34 -1.73
C ALA A 315 -4.06 -14.13 -3.25
N ALA A 316 -5.18 -13.54 -3.70
CA ALA A 316 -5.47 -13.30 -5.12
C ALA A 316 -4.61 -12.20 -5.77
N GLN A 317 -4.07 -11.27 -4.97
CA GLN A 317 -3.23 -10.15 -5.43
C GLN A 317 -3.78 -9.46 -6.70
N PRO A 318 -5.03 -8.97 -6.69
CA PRO A 318 -5.70 -8.49 -7.90
C PRO A 318 -4.94 -7.35 -8.57
N PHE A 319 -4.34 -6.43 -7.80
CA PHE A 319 -3.56 -5.33 -8.36
C PHE A 319 -2.27 -5.79 -9.05
N TYR A 320 -1.60 -6.82 -8.55
CA TYR A 320 -0.41 -7.37 -9.21
C TYR A 320 -0.79 -8.06 -10.53
N THR A 321 -1.89 -8.82 -10.52
CA THR A 321 -2.44 -9.44 -11.74
C THR A 321 -2.85 -8.38 -12.77
N SER A 322 -3.55 -7.32 -12.35
CA SER A 322 -3.90 -6.19 -13.22
C SER A 322 -2.67 -5.49 -13.80
N MET A 323 -1.61 -5.31 -13.00
CA MET A 323 -0.35 -4.71 -13.44
C MET A 323 0.26 -5.50 -14.60
N ALA A 324 0.33 -6.83 -14.48
CA ALA A 324 0.81 -7.70 -15.55
C ALA A 324 -0.07 -7.64 -16.80
N LEU A 325 -1.39 -7.61 -16.63
CA LEU A 325 -2.34 -7.49 -17.75
C LEU A 325 -2.23 -6.14 -18.48
N TYR A 326 -2.03 -5.03 -17.75
CA TYR A 326 -1.83 -3.73 -18.38
C TYR A 326 -0.54 -3.67 -19.21
N VAL A 327 0.56 -4.27 -18.72
CA VAL A 327 1.81 -4.39 -19.50
C VAL A 327 1.56 -5.23 -20.75
N ALA A 328 0.93 -6.40 -20.61
CA ALA A 328 0.61 -7.26 -21.74
C ALA A 328 -0.28 -6.53 -22.77
N ALA A 329 -1.30 -5.81 -22.31
CA ALA A 329 -2.19 -5.02 -23.16
C ALA A 329 -1.44 -3.92 -23.92
N ALA A 330 -0.55 -3.18 -23.24
CA ALA A 330 0.27 -2.16 -23.88
C ALA A 330 1.16 -2.75 -24.97
N LEU A 331 1.86 -3.86 -24.69
CA LEU A 331 2.74 -4.54 -25.65
C LEU A 331 1.96 -5.06 -26.87
N VAL A 332 0.80 -5.70 -26.65
CA VAL A 332 -0.08 -6.16 -27.73
C VAL A 332 -0.60 -4.99 -28.56
N ALA A 333 -1.01 -3.89 -27.92
CA ALA A 333 -1.47 -2.69 -28.61
C ALA A 333 -0.36 -2.03 -29.43
N PHE A 334 0.87 -1.94 -28.91
CA PHE A 334 2.00 -1.47 -29.71
C PHE A 334 2.27 -2.36 -30.92
N PHE A 335 2.24 -3.68 -30.75
CA PHE A 335 2.46 -4.62 -31.85
C PHE A 335 1.33 -4.59 -32.89
N SER A 336 0.10 -4.27 -32.47
CA SER A 336 -1.06 -4.08 -33.38
C SER A 336 -0.82 -3.01 -34.44
N TRP A 337 -0.03 -1.98 -34.13
CA TRP A 337 0.32 -0.92 -35.08
C TRP A 337 1.30 -1.41 -36.16
N LEU A 338 2.02 -2.49 -35.90
CA LEU A 338 2.96 -3.09 -36.86
C LEU A 338 2.29 -4.21 -37.67
N ARG A 339 1.50 -5.06 -37.02
CA ARG A 339 0.88 -6.23 -37.64
C ARG A 339 -0.49 -6.53 -37.04
N TRP A 340 -1.45 -6.92 -37.87
CA TRP A 340 -2.81 -7.34 -37.47
C TRP A 340 -3.55 -6.33 -36.57
N PRO A 341 -3.78 -5.10 -37.06
CA PRO A 341 -4.34 -4.02 -36.25
C PRO A 341 -5.73 -4.35 -35.68
N GLU A 342 -6.57 -5.06 -36.44
CA GLU A 342 -7.94 -5.39 -35.99
C GLU A 342 -7.98 -6.51 -34.95
N GLU A 343 -7.19 -7.58 -35.14
CA GLU A 343 -7.19 -8.72 -34.22
C GLU A 343 -6.45 -8.39 -32.92
N LEU A 344 -5.25 -7.81 -33.01
CA LEU A 344 -4.47 -7.45 -31.84
C LEU A 344 -5.05 -6.24 -31.10
N GLY A 345 -5.64 -5.28 -31.81
CA GLY A 345 -6.37 -4.18 -31.18
C GLY A 345 -7.52 -4.67 -30.31
N ARG A 346 -8.30 -5.66 -30.79
CA ARG A 346 -9.37 -6.29 -30.01
C ARG A 346 -8.85 -7.07 -28.80
N ILE A 347 -7.74 -7.78 -28.96
CA ILE A 347 -7.09 -8.49 -27.84
C ILE A 347 -6.63 -7.48 -26.79
N ALA A 348 -5.91 -6.43 -27.18
CA ALA A 348 -5.43 -5.40 -26.28
C ALA A 348 -6.60 -4.73 -25.52
N PHE A 349 -7.66 -4.34 -26.23
CA PHE A 349 -8.85 -3.77 -25.60
C PHE A 349 -9.49 -4.72 -24.58
N GLY A 350 -9.62 -6.01 -24.92
CA GLY A 350 -10.14 -7.02 -24.00
C GLY A 350 -9.24 -7.25 -22.77
N LEU A 351 -7.92 -7.20 -22.94
CA LEU A 351 -6.97 -7.28 -21.82
C LEU A 351 -7.05 -6.06 -20.91
N VAL A 352 -7.17 -4.84 -21.46
CA VAL A 352 -7.42 -3.62 -20.67
C VAL A 352 -8.74 -3.74 -19.93
N GLY A 353 -9.80 -4.21 -20.58
CA GLY A 353 -11.10 -4.42 -19.96
C GLY A 353 -11.04 -5.40 -18.79
N LEU A 354 -10.35 -6.53 -18.96
CA LEU A 354 -10.14 -7.50 -17.89
C LEU A 354 -9.32 -6.92 -16.73
N ALA A 355 -8.21 -6.24 -17.01
CA ALA A 355 -7.41 -5.55 -16.01
C ALA A 355 -8.21 -4.48 -15.25
N PHE A 356 -9.06 -3.75 -15.96
CA PHE A 356 -9.94 -2.74 -15.38
C PHE A 356 -11.00 -3.35 -14.46
N VAL A 357 -11.61 -4.47 -14.85
CA VAL A 357 -12.57 -5.22 -14.01
C VAL A 357 -11.89 -5.74 -12.75
N LEU A 358 -10.69 -6.33 -12.87
CA LEU A 358 -9.94 -6.80 -11.70
C LEU A 358 -9.53 -5.65 -10.77
N THR A 359 -9.07 -4.54 -11.34
CA THR A 359 -8.71 -3.34 -10.56
C THR A 359 -9.95 -2.76 -9.85
N SER A 360 -11.09 -2.72 -10.54
CA SER A 360 -12.37 -2.26 -9.97
C SER A 360 -12.83 -3.19 -8.84
N GLY A 361 -12.80 -4.51 -9.05
CA GLY A 361 -13.07 -5.48 -7.99
C GLY A 361 -12.12 -5.33 -6.81
N GLY A 362 -10.85 -5.00 -7.08
CA GLY A 362 -9.86 -4.69 -6.07
C GLY A 362 -10.21 -3.45 -5.24
N ILE A 363 -10.55 -2.34 -5.90
CA ILE A 363 -10.95 -1.10 -5.23
C ILE A 363 -12.25 -1.31 -4.43
N LEU A 364 -13.26 -1.96 -5.00
CA LEU A 364 -14.54 -2.24 -4.33
C LEU A 364 -14.36 -3.16 -3.11
N ALA A 365 -13.50 -4.18 -3.22
CA ALA A 365 -13.12 -5.04 -2.10
C ALA A 365 -12.54 -4.23 -0.94
N ARG A 366 -11.65 -3.27 -1.24
CA ARG A 366 -11.08 -2.37 -0.22
C ARG A 366 -12.13 -1.44 0.38
N MET A 367 -12.99 -0.84 -0.44
CA MET A 367 -14.08 0.03 0.03
C MET A 367 -15.00 -0.71 1.02
N TRP A 368 -15.30 -1.98 0.74
CA TRP A 368 -16.11 -2.81 1.62
C TRP A 368 -15.39 -3.22 2.92
N LEU A 369 -14.08 -3.51 2.85
CA LEU A 369 -13.26 -3.84 4.02
C LEU A 369 -13.05 -2.62 4.94
N GLU A 370 -12.76 -1.45 4.36
CA GLU A 370 -12.53 -0.20 5.08
C GLU A 370 -13.87 0.48 5.49
N ALA A 371 -14.98 0.15 4.84
CA ALA A 371 -16.26 0.89 4.92
C ALA A 371 -16.10 2.38 4.55
N ARG A 372 -15.16 2.68 3.64
CA ARG A 372 -14.79 4.02 3.20
C ARG A 372 -14.76 4.13 1.67
N PRO A 373 -14.92 5.34 1.11
CA PRO A 373 -14.62 5.65 -0.29
C PRO A 373 -13.18 5.29 -0.72
N PRO A 374 -12.88 5.18 -2.02
CA PRO A 374 -11.65 4.57 -2.53
C PRO A 374 -10.38 5.44 -2.43
N VAL A 375 -10.42 6.58 -1.73
CA VAL A 375 -9.34 7.59 -1.69
C VAL A 375 -9.02 7.98 -0.25
N THR A 376 -8.68 7.00 0.58
CA THR A 376 -8.40 7.15 2.01
C THR A 376 -6.99 7.63 2.35
N ASN A 377 -6.00 7.38 1.47
CA ASN A 377 -4.60 7.74 1.65
C ASN A 377 -3.88 7.86 0.29
N LEU A 378 -2.57 8.13 0.30
CA LEU A 378 -1.79 8.27 -0.95
C LEU A 378 -1.80 6.99 -1.79
N TYR A 379 -1.72 5.83 -1.17
CA TYR A 379 -1.78 4.54 -1.85
C TYR A 379 -3.10 4.36 -2.60
N SER A 380 -4.24 4.52 -1.91
CA SER A 380 -5.56 4.35 -2.50
C SER A 380 -5.90 5.44 -3.53
N SER A 381 -5.40 6.67 -3.32
CA SER A 381 -5.45 7.74 -4.32
C SER A 381 -4.70 7.39 -5.60
N ALA A 382 -3.51 6.77 -5.52
CA ALA A 382 -2.76 6.38 -6.71
C ALA A 382 -3.46 5.28 -7.51
N LEU A 383 -4.07 4.31 -6.82
CA LEU A 383 -4.95 3.33 -7.45
C LEU A 383 -6.11 3.99 -8.19
N PHE A 384 -6.78 4.95 -7.53
CA PHE A 384 -7.94 5.62 -8.08
C PHE A 384 -7.60 6.54 -9.27
N VAL A 385 -6.48 7.26 -9.23
CA VAL A 385 -5.99 8.09 -10.35
C VAL A 385 -5.75 7.23 -11.59
N GLY A 386 -5.05 6.11 -11.43
CA GLY A 386 -4.82 5.16 -12.52
C GLY A 386 -6.11 4.58 -13.05
N TRP A 387 -7.00 4.13 -12.16
CA TRP A 387 -8.31 3.59 -12.51
C TRP A 387 -9.16 4.59 -13.30
N GLY A 388 -9.26 5.85 -12.84
CA GLY A 388 -10.00 6.91 -13.54
C GLY A 388 -9.43 7.21 -14.92
N ALA A 389 -8.10 7.25 -15.06
CA ALA A 389 -7.46 7.46 -16.34
C ALA A 389 -7.69 6.28 -17.31
N VAL A 390 -7.63 5.04 -16.83
CA VAL A 390 -7.97 3.85 -17.64
C VAL A 390 -9.44 3.86 -18.06
N ALA A 391 -10.36 4.26 -17.18
CA ALA A 391 -11.77 4.39 -17.52
C ALA A 391 -11.98 5.37 -18.68
N LEU A 392 -11.34 6.55 -18.61
CA LEU A 392 -11.36 7.51 -19.71
C LEU A 392 -10.73 6.94 -20.98
N CYS A 393 -9.63 6.18 -20.89
CA CYS A 393 -9.02 5.52 -22.04
C CYS A 393 -9.95 4.49 -22.70
N LEU A 394 -10.71 3.72 -21.92
CA LEU A 394 -11.70 2.77 -22.45
C LEU A 394 -12.80 3.51 -23.23
N VAL A 395 -13.26 4.66 -22.73
CA VAL A 395 -14.20 5.54 -23.43
C VAL A 395 -13.60 6.06 -24.74
N LEU A 396 -12.34 6.51 -24.72
CA LEU A 396 -11.66 6.96 -25.93
C LEU A 396 -11.48 5.84 -26.96
N GLU A 397 -11.08 4.65 -26.53
CA GLU A 397 -10.92 3.50 -27.42
C GLU A 397 -12.25 3.11 -28.07
N TYR A 398 -13.36 3.17 -27.31
CA TYR A 398 -14.70 2.90 -27.84
C TYR A 398 -15.09 3.81 -29.01
N PHE A 399 -14.75 5.11 -28.93
CA PHE A 399 -15.07 6.10 -29.96
C PHE A 399 -14.07 6.16 -31.11
N PHE A 400 -12.77 6.07 -30.84
CA PHE A 400 -11.72 6.28 -31.85
C PHE A 400 -11.17 5.00 -32.48
N ARG A 401 -11.30 3.85 -31.79
CA ARG A 401 -10.98 2.49 -32.30
C ARG A 401 -9.64 2.36 -33.03
N ASN A 402 -8.60 3.02 -32.51
CA ASN A 402 -7.28 3.11 -33.14
C ASN A 402 -6.16 2.54 -32.25
N ALA A 403 -6.51 1.77 -31.22
CA ALA A 403 -5.62 1.21 -30.19
C ALA A 403 -4.85 2.24 -29.35
N VAL A 404 -5.00 3.54 -29.59
CA VAL A 404 -4.33 4.61 -28.81
C VAL A 404 -4.86 4.64 -27.38
N GLY A 405 -6.17 4.44 -27.19
CA GLY A 405 -6.76 4.33 -25.87
C GLY A 405 -6.25 3.10 -25.13
N SER A 406 -6.10 1.97 -25.81
CA SER A 406 -5.55 0.74 -25.22
C SER A 406 -4.08 0.86 -24.82
N VAL A 407 -3.24 1.49 -25.65
CA VAL A 407 -1.85 1.81 -25.29
C VAL A 407 -1.80 2.74 -24.08
N ALA A 408 -2.56 3.85 -24.12
CA ALA A 408 -2.58 4.82 -23.04
C ALA A 408 -3.07 4.19 -21.73
N ALA A 409 -4.12 3.36 -21.77
CA ALA A 409 -4.64 2.61 -20.63
C ALA A 409 -3.59 1.65 -20.04
N GLY A 410 -2.92 0.87 -20.89
CA GLY A 410 -1.89 -0.06 -20.44
C GLY A 410 -0.71 0.65 -19.77
N LEU A 411 -0.25 1.77 -20.35
CA LEU A 411 0.86 2.55 -19.79
C LEU A 411 0.48 3.25 -18.48
N ILE A 412 -0.65 3.97 -18.44
CA ILE A 412 -1.05 4.73 -17.25
C ILE A 412 -1.53 3.82 -16.12
N GLY A 413 -2.25 2.74 -16.46
CA GLY A 413 -2.70 1.73 -15.50
C GLY A 413 -1.51 1.00 -14.87
N PHE A 414 -0.52 0.61 -15.68
CA PHE A 414 0.73 0.04 -15.17
C PHE A 414 1.49 1.03 -14.26
N ALA A 415 1.73 2.26 -14.73
CA ALA A 415 2.48 3.25 -13.99
C ALA A 415 1.83 3.59 -12.63
N ALA A 416 0.50 3.75 -12.61
CA ALA A 416 -0.23 4.02 -11.38
C ALA A 416 -0.18 2.85 -10.38
N LEU A 417 -0.34 1.61 -10.85
CA LEU A 417 -0.20 0.42 -10.00
C LEU A 417 1.24 0.24 -9.51
N LEU A 418 2.24 0.61 -10.31
CA LEU A 418 3.65 0.56 -9.91
C LEU A 418 3.94 1.57 -8.80
N ILE A 419 3.39 2.78 -8.90
CA ILE A 419 3.47 3.79 -7.83
C ILE A 419 2.79 3.26 -6.57
N ALA A 420 1.57 2.72 -6.68
CA ALA A 420 0.85 2.12 -5.56
C ALA A 420 1.65 0.98 -4.91
N HIS A 421 2.31 0.12 -5.71
CA HIS A 421 3.16 -0.93 -5.18
C HIS A 421 4.30 -0.38 -4.31
N HIS A 422 5.00 0.67 -4.76
CA HIS A 422 6.06 1.29 -3.96
C HIS A 422 5.52 1.96 -2.69
N LEU A 423 4.34 2.57 -2.75
CA LEU A 423 3.67 3.13 -1.57
C LEU A 423 3.24 2.04 -0.58
N SER A 424 2.93 0.82 -1.04
CA SER A 424 2.56 -0.31 -0.17
C SER A 424 3.73 -0.90 0.61
N LEU A 425 4.98 -0.61 0.23
CA LEU A 425 6.16 -1.11 0.94
C LEU A 425 6.27 -0.59 2.37
N GLY A 426 5.57 0.52 2.69
CA GLY A 426 5.53 1.12 4.02
C GLY A 426 4.72 0.35 5.07
N GLY A 427 3.99 -0.70 4.69
CA GLY A 427 3.23 -1.53 5.65
C GLY A 427 1.78 -1.75 5.25
N ASP A 428 0.87 -1.61 6.22
CA ASP A 428 -0.56 -1.74 5.96
C ASP A 428 -1.04 -0.55 5.11
N THR A 429 -1.87 -0.84 4.11
CA THR A 429 -2.42 0.19 3.21
C THR A 429 -3.85 0.56 3.58
N MET A 430 -4.47 -0.15 4.52
CA MET A 430 -5.83 0.05 5.04
C MET A 430 -5.76 0.57 6.49
N GLU A 431 -4.94 1.60 6.71
CA GLU A 431 -4.71 2.21 8.02
C GLU A 431 -5.88 3.09 8.48
N MET A 432 -5.94 3.35 9.78
CA MET A 432 -6.86 4.34 10.33
C MET A 432 -6.51 5.73 9.80
N MET A 433 -7.52 6.44 9.30
CA MET A 433 -7.35 7.75 8.69
C MET A 433 -7.12 8.81 9.78
N ARG A 434 -6.46 9.92 9.43
CA ARG A 434 -6.39 11.08 10.35
C ARG A 434 -7.80 11.58 10.62
N ALA A 435 -8.06 12.07 11.84
CA ALA A 435 -9.40 12.45 12.29
C ALA A 435 -10.16 13.40 11.34
N VAL A 436 -9.48 14.37 10.70
CA VAL A 436 -10.12 15.27 9.72
C VAL A 436 -10.66 14.53 8.48
N LEU A 437 -10.01 13.43 8.10
CA LEU A 437 -10.40 12.59 6.98
C LEU A 437 -11.56 11.63 7.35
N ASP A 438 -12.00 11.60 8.61
CA ASP A 438 -13.09 10.75 9.10
C ASP A 438 -14.50 11.29 8.71
N SER A 439 -14.64 11.77 7.48
CA SER A 439 -15.92 12.19 6.90
C SER A 439 -16.15 11.48 5.57
N ASN A 440 -17.05 10.50 5.57
CA ASN A 440 -17.42 9.78 4.35
C ASN A 440 -18.03 10.69 3.29
N PHE A 441 -18.75 11.74 3.71
CA PHE A 441 -19.34 12.70 2.79
C PHE A 441 -18.28 13.44 1.98
N TRP A 442 -17.28 14.04 2.65
CA TRP A 442 -16.25 14.81 1.97
C TRP A 442 -15.26 13.92 1.20
N LEU A 443 -14.97 12.74 1.72
CA LEU A 443 -14.14 11.77 1.01
C LEU A 443 -14.82 11.28 -0.28
N ALA A 444 -16.13 11.03 -0.25
CA ALA A 444 -16.89 10.56 -1.40
C ALA A 444 -17.18 11.66 -2.44
N THR A 445 -17.27 12.92 -2.02
CA THR A 445 -17.63 14.04 -2.90
C THR A 445 -16.39 14.81 -3.34
N HIS A 446 -15.80 15.62 -2.46
CA HIS A 446 -14.65 16.48 -2.77
C HIS A 446 -13.46 15.66 -3.28
N VAL A 447 -12.98 14.71 -2.47
CA VAL A 447 -11.71 14.00 -2.76
C VAL A 447 -11.81 13.14 -4.02
N VAL A 448 -12.94 12.45 -4.21
CA VAL A 448 -13.19 11.71 -5.46
C VAL A 448 -13.24 12.67 -6.66
N THR A 449 -13.98 13.77 -6.57
CA THR A 449 -14.15 14.74 -7.68
C THR A 449 -12.81 15.33 -8.12
N ILE A 450 -11.99 15.81 -7.17
CA ILE A 450 -10.69 16.41 -7.50
C ILE A 450 -9.73 15.37 -8.09
N THR A 451 -9.77 14.12 -7.59
CA THR A 451 -8.91 13.02 -8.06
C THR A 451 -9.30 12.52 -9.46
N VAL A 452 -10.59 12.58 -9.82
CA VAL A 452 -11.03 12.39 -11.22
C VAL A 452 -10.42 13.46 -12.13
N GLY A 453 -10.35 14.71 -11.66
CA GLY A 453 -9.64 15.78 -12.36
C GLY A 453 -8.15 15.47 -12.57
N TYR A 454 -7.46 14.94 -11.54
CA TYR A 454 -6.04 14.55 -11.64
C TYR A 454 -5.84 13.42 -12.67
N SER A 455 -6.72 12.42 -12.65
CA SER A 455 -6.74 11.31 -13.61
C SER A 455 -6.79 11.82 -15.05
N ALA A 456 -7.66 12.79 -15.30
CA ALA A 456 -7.83 13.41 -16.60
C ALA A 456 -6.59 14.23 -17.02
N THR A 457 -6.03 15.06 -16.12
CA THR A 457 -4.83 15.84 -16.45
C THR A 457 -3.65 14.91 -16.80
N PHE A 458 -3.41 13.87 -16.01
CA PHE A 458 -2.34 12.90 -16.30
C PHE A 458 -2.53 12.18 -17.62
N LEU A 459 -3.77 11.81 -17.95
CA LEU A 459 -4.09 11.21 -19.24
C LEU A 459 -3.88 12.18 -20.41
N ALA A 460 -4.29 13.44 -20.27
CA ALA A 460 -4.06 14.45 -21.31
C ALA A 460 -2.57 14.62 -21.61
N GLY A 461 -1.73 14.69 -20.57
CA GLY A 461 -0.28 14.75 -20.73
C GLY A 461 0.30 13.46 -21.32
N LEU A 462 -0.19 12.27 -20.96
CA LEU A 462 0.24 11.02 -21.58
C LEU A 462 -0.07 10.96 -23.09
N LEU A 463 -1.29 11.34 -23.48
CA LEU A 463 -1.65 11.41 -24.91
C LEU A 463 -0.81 12.45 -25.65
N ALA A 464 -0.47 13.56 -24.99
CA ALA A 464 0.44 14.55 -25.53
C ALA A 464 1.88 14.03 -25.69
N ILE A 465 2.39 13.23 -24.75
CA ILE A 465 3.66 12.52 -24.90
C ILE A 465 3.61 11.58 -26.11
N LEU A 466 2.52 10.81 -26.29
CA LEU A 466 2.34 9.95 -27.45
C LEU A 466 2.35 10.75 -28.77
N TYR A 467 1.69 11.91 -28.81
CA TYR A 467 1.74 12.82 -29.96
C TYR A 467 3.18 13.27 -30.27
N ILE A 468 3.93 13.74 -29.26
CA ILE A 468 5.29 14.28 -29.42
C ILE A 468 6.27 13.17 -29.84
N VAL A 469 6.25 12.03 -29.15
CA VAL A 469 7.14 10.91 -29.43
C VAL A 469 6.89 10.35 -30.83
N ARG A 470 5.61 10.14 -31.21
CA ARG A 470 5.29 9.65 -32.56
C ARG A 470 5.70 10.65 -33.63
N GLY A 471 5.57 11.95 -33.38
CA GLY A 471 5.92 12.98 -34.36
C GLY A 471 7.43 13.20 -34.52
N ALA A 472 8.14 13.38 -33.41
CA ALA A 472 9.55 13.71 -33.41
C ALA A 472 10.44 12.48 -33.65
N LEU A 473 10.13 11.33 -33.04
CA LEU A 473 11.04 10.18 -33.00
C LEU A 473 10.69 9.07 -34.01
N THR A 474 9.48 9.09 -34.58
CA THR A 474 9.01 8.06 -35.53
C THR A 474 8.47 8.68 -36.82
N ARG A 475 8.29 7.85 -37.87
CA ARG A 475 7.60 8.23 -39.11
C ARG A 475 6.13 7.79 -39.11
N SER A 476 5.51 7.63 -37.94
CA SER A 476 4.18 6.99 -37.81
C SER A 476 3.04 7.96 -37.53
N LEU A 477 3.33 9.24 -37.31
CA LEU A 477 2.31 10.26 -37.05
C LEU A 477 1.80 10.85 -38.36
N ASP A 478 0.66 10.36 -38.84
CA ASP A 478 -0.08 10.95 -39.94
C ASP A 478 -1.05 12.05 -39.46
N ARG A 479 -1.68 12.74 -40.41
CA ARG A 479 -2.57 13.87 -40.10
C ARG A 479 -3.84 13.44 -39.35
N ALA A 480 -4.42 12.31 -39.73
CA ALA A 480 -5.64 11.79 -39.11
C ALA A 480 -5.39 11.44 -37.63
N THR A 481 -4.26 10.79 -37.33
CA THR A 481 -3.86 10.45 -35.95
C THR A 481 -3.52 11.70 -35.16
N ALA A 482 -2.82 12.68 -35.75
CA ALA A 482 -2.53 13.96 -35.12
C ALA A 482 -3.80 14.74 -34.76
N ASP A 483 -4.76 14.82 -35.68
CA ASP A 483 -6.06 15.46 -35.46
C ASP A 483 -6.89 14.69 -34.40
N ALA A 484 -6.82 13.35 -34.38
CA ALA A 484 -7.48 12.53 -33.37
C ALA A 484 -6.89 12.77 -31.97
N LEU A 485 -5.56 12.68 -31.82
CA LEU A 485 -4.86 12.94 -30.56
C LEU A 485 -5.13 14.35 -30.04
N ALA A 486 -5.08 15.37 -30.91
CA ALA A 486 -5.38 16.74 -30.52
C ALA A 486 -6.83 16.90 -30.01
N ARG A 487 -7.81 16.25 -30.64
CA ARG A 487 -9.20 16.24 -30.17
C ARG A 487 -9.35 15.52 -28.83
N MET A 488 -8.69 14.37 -28.66
CA MET A 488 -8.67 13.64 -27.39
C MET A 488 -8.08 14.48 -26.27
N ILE A 489 -6.89 15.05 -26.47
CA ILE A 489 -6.21 15.92 -25.49
C ILE A 489 -7.12 17.09 -25.10
N TYR A 490 -7.67 17.80 -26.08
CA TYR A 490 -8.56 18.93 -25.81
C TYR A 490 -9.80 18.51 -24.99
N GLY A 491 -10.49 17.44 -25.40
CA GLY A 491 -11.67 16.96 -24.69
C GLY A 491 -11.37 16.52 -23.25
N ILE A 492 -10.24 15.85 -23.03
CA ILE A 492 -9.82 15.44 -21.69
C ILE A 492 -9.42 16.65 -20.84
N VAL A 493 -8.78 17.67 -21.42
CA VAL A 493 -8.48 18.90 -20.68
C VAL A 493 -9.78 19.61 -20.28
N CYS A 494 -10.81 19.68 -21.14
CA CYS A 494 -12.11 20.21 -20.74
C CYS A 494 -12.71 19.44 -19.56
N PHE A 495 -12.64 18.11 -19.60
CA PHE A 495 -13.07 17.25 -18.52
C PHE A 495 -12.26 17.49 -17.23
N ALA A 496 -10.93 17.59 -17.35
CA ALA A 496 -10.03 17.89 -16.24
C ALA A 496 -10.33 19.25 -15.62
N THR A 497 -10.57 20.30 -16.42
CA THR A 497 -10.94 21.65 -15.94
C THR A 497 -12.22 21.59 -15.11
N PHE A 498 -13.26 20.90 -15.60
CA PHE A 498 -14.54 20.81 -14.89
C PHE A 498 -14.36 20.14 -13.51
N PHE A 499 -13.79 18.94 -13.47
CA PHE A 499 -13.63 18.19 -12.23
C PHE A 499 -12.61 18.82 -11.27
N SER A 500 -11.53 19.44 -11.78
CA SER A 500 -10.58 20.15 -10.92
C SER A 500 -11.18 21.43 -10.32
N LEU A 501 -11.98 22.18 -11.08
CA LEU A 501 -12.66 23.37 -10.57
C LEU A 501 -13.70 23.00 -9.51
N VAL A 502 -14.62 22.10 -9.84
CA VAL A 502 -15.68 21.67 -8.91
C VAL A 502 -15.05 21.04 -7.66
N GLY A 503 -14.04 20.19 -7.84
CA GLY A 503 -13.28 19.60 -6.74
C GLY A 503 -12.66 20.68 -5.84
N THR A 504 -12.02 21.70 -6.41
CA THR A 504 -11.40 22.79 -5.64
C THR A 504 -12.43 23.59 -4.83
N VAL A 505 -13.59 23.91 -5.42
CA VAL A 505 -14.67 24.60 -4.72
C VAL A 505 -15.22 23.76 -3.57
N LEU A 506 -15.49 22.46 -3.81
CA LEU A 506 -15.92 21.54 -2.75
C LEU A 506 -14.88 21.44 -1.62
N GLY A 507 -13.59 21.53 -1.95
CA GLY A 507 -12.50 21.53 -0.98
C GLY A 507 -12.52 22.75 -0.08
N GLY A 508 -12.80 23.93 -0.64
CA GLY A 508 -12.97 25.15 0.14
C GLY A 508 -14.16 25.07 1.10
N ILE A 509 -15.29 24.48 0.68
CA ILE A 509 -16.45 24.27 1.57
C ILE A 509 -16.09 23.31 2.72
N TRP A 510 -15.34 22.25 2.43
CA TRP A 510 -14.87 21.33 3.46
C TRP A 510 -13.88 21.97 4.44
N ALA A 511 -12.97 22.81 3.93
CA ALA A 511 -12.03 23.58 4.74
C ALA A 511 -12.77 24.54 5.69
N ASP A 512 -13.84 25.19 5.21
CA ASP A 512 -14.67 26.07 6.02
C ASP A 512 -15.33 25.31 7.19
N GLN A 513 -15.88 24.14 6.92
CA GLN A 513 -16.46 23.28 7.96
C GLN A 513 -15.44 22.73 8.95
N SER A 514 -14.20 22.48 8.51
CA SER A 514 -13.17 21.83 9.32
C SER A 514 -12.36 22.82 10.15
N TRP A 515 -12.06 24.00 9.59
CA TRP A 515 -11.13 24.99 10.16
C TRP A 515 -11.70 26.41 10.23
N GLY A 516 -12.98 26.62 9.87
CA GLY A 516 -13.66 27.91 9.96
C GLY A 516 -13.29 28.93 8.88
N ARG A 517 -12.64 28.50 7.78
CA ARG A 517 -12.37 29.35 6.62
C ARG A 517 -12.41 28.60 5.30
N PHE A 518 -12.98 29.22 4.27
CA PHE A 518 -13.04 28.67 2.91
C PHE A 518 -11.68 28.55 2.21
N TRP A 519 -10.75 29.48 2.49
CA TRP A 519 -9.43 29.52 1.85
C TRP A 519 -8.41 30.21 2.75
N GLY A 520 -7.13 29.91 2.60
CA GLY A 520 -6.04 30.53 3.35
C GLY A 520 -4.65 30.18 2.86
N TRP A 521 -4.50 29.93 1.56
CA TRP A 521 -3.21 29.87 0.85
C TRP A 521 -2.25 28.78 1.34
N ASP A 522 -2.79 27.71 1.92
CA ASP A 522 -2.01 26.51 2.27
C ASP A 522 -1.39 25.89 1.00
N PRO A 523 -0.20 25.26 1.05
CA PRO A 523 0.41 24.66 -0.13
C PRO A 523 -0.50 23.73 -0.93
N LYS A 524 -1.42 23.00 -0.27
CA LYS A 524 -2.39 22.14 -0.98
C LYS A 524 -3.49 22.93 -1.68
N GLU A 525 -4.02 23.96 -1.04
CA GLU A 525 -5.00 24.87 -1.61
C GLU A 525 -4.40 25.54 -2.87
N ASN A 526 -3.18 26.06 -2.76
CA ASN A 526 -2.44 26.64 -3.89
C ASN A 526 -2.19 25.61 -5.01
N GLY A 527 -1.83 24.38 -4.64
CA GLY A 527 -1.66 23.28 -5.59
C GLY A 527 -2.94 22.98 -6.38
N ALA A 528 -4.10 22.94 -5.71
CA ALA A 528 -5.39 22.71 -6.37
C ALA A 528 -5.73 23.86 -7.32
N LEU A 529 -5.55 25.11 -6.89
CA LEU A 529 -5.77 26.30 -7.73
C LEU A 529 -4.86 26.30 -8.97
N LEU A 530 -3.59 25.96 -8.83
CA LEU A 530 -2.64 25.89 -9.95
C LEU A 530 -3.09 24.91 -11.04
N ILE A 531 -3.67 23.76 -10.67
CA ILE A 531 -4.20 22.79 -11.64
C ILE A 531 -5.37 23.41 -12.42
N VAL A 532 -6.31 24.05 -11.72
CA VAL A 532 -7.47 24.69 -12.36
C VAL A 532 -7.02 25.77 -13.34
N LEU A 533 -6.13 26.67 -12.89
CA LEU A 533 -5.61 27.76 -13.71
C LEU A 533 -4.82 27.23 -14.90
N TRP A 534 -3.98 26.21 -14.72
CA TRP A 534 -3.21 25.65 -15.82
C TRP A 534 -4.09 25.01 -16.88
N ASN A 535 -5.09 24.24 -16.47
CA ASN A 535 -6.06 23.66 -17.39
C ASN A 535 -6.85 24.75 -18.13
N ALA A 536 -7.25 25.83 -17.45
CA ALA A 536 -7.89 26.98 -18.08
C ALA A 536 -6.97 27.69 -19.10
N ILE A 537 -5.67 27.85 -18.79
CA ILE A 537 -4.67 28.41 -19.70
C ILE A 537 -4.56 27.57 -20.97
N ILE A 538 -4.53 26.23 -20.86
CA ILE A 538 -4.50 25.34 -22.03
C ILE A 538 -5.69 25.62 -22.95
N LEU A 539 -6.90 25.64 -22.38
CA LEU A 539 -8.13 25.86 -23.14
C LEU A 539 -8.18 27.25 -23.77
N HIS A 540 -7.81 28.29 -23.01
CA HIS A 540 -7.77 29.67 -23.48
C HIS A 540 -6.74 29.88 -24.60
N ALA A 541 -5.54 29.34 -24.43
CA ALA A 541 -4.50 29.40 -25.46
C ALA A 541 -4.94 28.71 -26.76
N ARG A 542 -5.69 27.60 -26.64
CA ARG A 542 -6.19 26.84 -27.78
C ARG A 542 -7.37 27.53 -28.47
N SER A 543 -8.34 28.03 -27.71
CA SER A 543 -9.53 28.71 -28.24
C SER A 543 -9.17 30.08 -28.84
N GLY A 544 -8.24 30.81 -28.23
CA GLY A 544 -7.71 32.08 -28.72
C GLY A 544 -6.75 31.95 -29.92
N GLY A 545 -6.45 30.73 -30.38
CA GLY A 545 -5.60 30.50 -31.55
C GLY A 545 -4.10 30.69 -31.32
N TYR A 546 -3.67 31.06 -30.10
CA TYR A 546 -2.26 31.20 -29.70
C TYR A 546 -1.47 29.90 -29.86
N VAL A 547 -2.11 28.76 -29.61
CA VAL A 547 -1.49 27.44 -29.81
C VAL A 547 -2.24 26.56 -30.79
N ARG A 548 -1.46 25.88 -31.64
CA ARG A 548 -1.92 24.78 -32.49
C ARG A 548 -1.72 23.44 -31.79
N GLN A 549 -1.85 22.32 -32.51
CA GLN A 549 -1.81 20.96 -31.95
C GLN A 549 -0.52 20.69 -31.16
N ARG A 550 0.63 21.14 -31.68
CA ARG A 550 1.92 21.01 -30.99
C ARG A 550 1.94 21.78 -29.66
N GLY A 551 1.48 23.02 -29.66
CA GLY A 551 1.44 23.83 -28.43
C GLY A 551 0.44 23.29 -27.41
N LEU A 552 -0.72 22.80 -27.86
CA LEU A 552 -1.68 22.08 -27.02
C LEU A 552 -1.02 20.87 -26.33
N ALA A 553 -0.27 20.06 -27.08
CA ALA A 553 0.45 18.91 -26.53
C ALA A 553 1.52 19.35 -25.50
N VAL A 554 2.33 20.37 -25.80
CA VAL A 554 3.36 20.87 -24.87
C VAL A 554 2.74 21.37 -23.56
N LEU A 555 1.66 22.16 -23.63
CA LEU A 555 1.01 22.66 -22.42
C LEU A 555 0.35 21.55 -21.61
N ALA A 556 -0.20 20.52 -22.27
CA ALA A 556 -0.75 19.34 -21.60
C ALA A 556 0.34 18.50 -20.90
N VAL A 557 1.53 18.35 -21.50
CA VAL A 557 2.69 17.73 -20.82
C VAL A 557 3.09 18.51 -19.58
N PHE A 558 3.13 19.84 -19.63
CA PHE A 558 3.41 20.64 -18.44
C PHE A 558 2.29 20.54 -17.39
N GLY A 559 1.05 20.28 -17.80
CA GLY A 559 -0.06 19.98 -16.88
C GLY A 559 0.26 18.80 -15.95
N ASN A 560 0.96 17.77 -16.44
CA ASN A 560 1.42 16.66 -15.60
C ASN A 560 2.39 17.13 -14.51
N VAL A 561 3.28 18.09 -14.80
CA VAL A 561 4.22 18.65 -13.82
C VAL A 561 3.46 19.37 -12.71
N VAL A 562 2.49 20.21 -13.10
CA VAL A 562 1.64 20.96 -12.16
C VAL A 562 0.85 20.00 -11.26
N THR A 563 0.19 18.99 -11.84
CA THR A 563 -0.58 18.00 -11.08
C THR A 563 0.30 17.12 -10.20
N ALA A 564 1.46 16.66 -10.67
CA ALA A 564 2.38 15.85 -9.86
C ALA A 564 2.95 16.64 -8.67
N TRP A 565 3.28 17.92 -8.86
CA TRP A 565 3.72 18.78 -7.76
C TRP A 565 2.61 19.02 -6.74
N SER A 566 1.40 19.33 -7.19
CA SER A 566 0.23 19.53 -6.33
C SER A 566 -0.18 18.27 -5.57
N TRP A 567 -0.03 17.08 -6.16
CA TRP A 567 -0.43 15.83 -5.52
C TRP A 567 0.67 15.22 -4.62
N PHE A 568 1.93 15.16 -5.10
CA PHE A 568 3.05 14.58 -4.35
C PHE A 568 3.94 15.64 -3.69
N GLY A 569 4.33 16.68 -4.44
CA GLY A 569 5.30 17.69 -4.00
C GLY A 569 4.87 18.45 -2.74
N VAL A 570 3.61 18.87 -2.65
CA VAL A 570 3.10 19.59 -1.47
C VAL A 570 3.17 18.77 -0.18
N ASN A 571 3.03 17.44 -0.27
CA ASN A 571 3.17 16.56 0.91
C ASN A 571 4.64 16.48 1.39
N MET A 572 5.59 16.74 0.50
CA MET A 572 7.03 16.71 0.80
C MET A 572 7.53 18.01 1.42
N LEU A 573 6.77 19.11 1.31
CA LEU A 573 7.15 20.39 1.90
C LEU A 573 7.13 20.36 3.43
N GLY A 574 6.44 19.39 4.06
CA GLY A 574 6.39 19.26 5.51
C GLY A 574 5.57 20.34 6.23
N VAL A 575 5.19 21.41 5.54
CA VAL A 575 4.49 22.59 6.06
C VAL A 575 3.01 22.55 5.66
N GLY A 576 2.14 23.08 6.51
CA GLY A 576 0.71 23.23 6.26
C GLY A 576 -0.15 22.20 7.00
N LEU A 577 -1.46 22.49 7.10
CA LEU A 577 -2.43 21.69 7.88
C LEU A 577 -2.64 20.27 7.31
N HIS A 578 -2.02 19.98 6.16
CA HIS A 578 -2.20 18.77 5.38
C HIS A 578 -0.92 17.97 5.12
N SER A 579 0.16 18.19 5.87
CA SER A 579 1.39 17.39 5.72
C SER A 579 1.16 15.96 6.23
N TYR A 580 0.91 14.99 5.33
CA TYR A 580 0.56 13.60 5.71
C TYR A 580 1.74 12.61 5.76
N GLY A 581 2.97 13.03 5.46
CA GLY A 581 4.16 12.16 5.61
C GLY A 581 5.34 12.60 4.73
N PHE A 582 6.54 12.64 5.31
CA PHE A 582 7.76 13.02 4.59
C PHE A 582 8.33 11.84 3.80
N MET A 583 8.24 11.88 2.47
CA MET A 583 8.73 10.81 1.59
C MET A 583 10.04 11.21 0.89
N GLY A 584 11.16 11.22 1.61
CA GLY A 584 12.45 11.67 1.09
C GLY A 584 12.92 10.94 -0.19
N ALA A 585 12.59 9.66 -0.36
CA ALA A 585 12.88 8.92 -1.59
C ALA A 585 11.93 9.31 -2.76
N ALA A 586 10.67 9.61 -2.47
CA ALA A 586 9.70 10.00 -3.49
C ALA A 586 10.00 11.39 -4.07
N PHE A 587 10.72 12.25 -3.36
CA PHE A 587 11.21 13.53 -3.90
C PHE A 587 12.07 13.33 -5.16
N TRP A 588 13.05 12.42 -5.11
CA TRP A 588 13.91 12.16 -6.27
C TRP A 588 13.13 11.57 -7.45
N TRP A 589 12.14 10.71 -7.17
CA TRP A 589 11.23 10.21 -8.20
C TRP A 589 10.38 11.32 -8.81
N LEU A 590 9.90 12.28 -8.01
CA LEU A 590 9.18 13.46 -8.50
C LEU A 590 10.07 14.34 -9.36
N ILE A 591 11.31 14.64 -8.93
CA ILE A 591 12.26 15.42 -9.73
C ILE A 591 12.60 14.72 -11.04
N LEU A 592 12.85 13.40 -11.01
CA LEU A 592 13.07 12.61 -12.22
C LEU A 592 11.87 12.66 -13.15
N PHE A 593 10.65 12.56 -12.60
CA PHE A 593 9.42 12.70 -13.37
C PHE A 593 9.35 14.09 -14.02
N VAL A 594 9.55 15.18 -13.27
CA VAL A 594 9.54 16.55 -13.80
C VAL A 594 10.60 16.71 -14.90
N ALA A 595 11.83 16.26 -14.66
CA ALA A 595 12.90 16.29 -15.65
C ALA A 595 12.52 15.54 -16.94
N SER A 596 11.86 14.39 -16.83
CA SER A 596 11.36 13.64 -17.99
C SER A 596 10.31 14.41 -18.79
N GLN A 597 9.39 15.11 -18.11
CA GLN A 597 8.36 15.93 -18.79
C GLN A 597 9.02 17.12 -19.51
N LEU A 598 9.97 17.80 -18.86
CA LEU A 598 10.72 18.90 -19.45
C LEU A 598 11.54 18.44 -20.66
N ALA A 599 12.17 17.26 -20.59
CA ALA A 599 12.88 16.68 -21.74
C ALA A 599 11.94 16.42 -22.93
N VAL A 600 10.72 15.92 -22.69
CA VAL A 600 9.70 15.78 -23.75
C VAL A 600 9.30 17.13 -24.35
N MET A 601 9.17 18.17 -23.52
CA MET A 601 8.88 19.52 -24.01
C MET A 601 10.02 20.08 -24.88
N LEU A 602 11.28 19.83 -24.52
CA LEU A 602 12.45 20.20 -25.33
C LEU A 602 12.45 19.48 -26.69
N ILE A 603 12.10 18.18 -26.71
CA ILE A 603 11.92 17.43 -27.97
C ILE A 603 10.82 18.07 -28.83
N ALA A 604 9.71 18.49 -28.22
CA ALA A 604 8.64 19.16 -28.95
C ALA A 604 9.03 20.55 -29.50
N ALA A 605 10.00 21.21 -28.88
CA ALA A 605 10.53 22.50 -29.30
C ALA A 605 11.41 22.42 -30.56
N LEU A 606 11.89 21.22 -30.94
CA LEU A 606 12.65 21.02 -32.16
C LEU A 606 11.93 21.63 -33.39
N PRO A 607 12.67 22.25 -34.33
CA PRO A 607 12.12 22.75 -35.59
C PRO A 607 11.27 21.69 -36.28
N TRP A 608 10.14 22.11 -36.87
CA TRP A 608 9.21 21.18 -37.53
C TRP A 608 9.90 20.32 -38.61
N ALA A 609 10.86 20.88 -39.34
CA ALA A 609 11.63 20.16 -40.35
C ALA A 609 12.46 18.98 -39.79
N GLN A 610 12.77 19.00 -38.49
CA GLN A 610 13.52 17.93 -37.82
C GLN A 610 12.62 16.81 -37.29
N TRP A 611 11.29 17.00 -37.30
CA TRP A 611 10.37 15.94 -36.93
C TRP A 611 10.41 14.84 -37.98
N ARG A 612 10.63 13.60 -37.56
CA ARG A 612 10.67 12.45 -38.48
C ARG A 612 9.37 12.25 -39.26
N SER A 613 8.23 12.68 -38.70
CA SER A 613 6.92 12.61 -39.37
C SER A 613 6.57 13.85 -40.20
N ALA A 614 7.46 14.84 -40.34
CA ALA A 614 7.14 16.13 -40.96
C ALA A 614 6.60 16.00 -42.39
N GLN A 615 7.18 15.09 -43.19
CA GLN A 615 6.76 14.84 -44.57
C GLN A 615 5.33 14.27 -44.66
N LEU A 616 4.97 13.32 -43.79
CA LEU A 616 3.63 12.73 -43.75
C LEU A 616 2.57 13.74 -43.31
N LEU A 617 2.93 14.62 -42.37
CA LEU A 617 2.04 15.67 -41.90
C LEU A 617 1.85 16.77 -42.95
N ALA A 618 2.88 17.08 -43.74
CA ALA A 618 2.83 18.04 -44.84
C ALA A 618 2.01 17.51 -46.03
N ALA A 619 2.16 16.23 -46.39
CA ALA A 619 1.40 15.60 -47.48
C ALA A 619 -0.13 15.70 -47.27
N GLY A 620 -0.60 15.60 -46.02
CA GLY A 620 -2.02 15.78 -45.69
C GLY A 620 -2.57 17.19 -45.92
N VAL A 621 -1.72 18.23 -45.91
CA VAL A 621 -2.13 19.63 -46.17
C VAL A 621 -2.35 19.86 -47.66
N ALA A 622 -1.46 19.31 -48.51
CA ALA A 622 -1.57 19.41 -49.96
C ALA A 622 -2.83 18.70 -50.49
N GLY A 623 -3.18 17.53 -49.95
CA GLY A 623 -4.38 16.78 -50.35
C GLY A 623 -5.72 17.49 -50.09
N ARG A 624 -5.84 18.24 -48.97
CA ARG A 624 -7.05 19.05 -48.69
C ARG A 624 -7.13 20.31 -49.55
N ALA A 625 -6.00 20.93 -49.86
CA ALA A 625 -5.97 22.08 -50.78
C ALA A 625 -6.38 21.70 -52.22
N ALA A 626 -6.17 20.44 -52.61
CA ALA A 626 -6.64 19.88 -53.87
C ALA A 626 -8.13 19.47 -53.81
N ALA A 627 -8.58 18.83 -52.72
CA ALA A 627 -9.97 18.39 -52.56
C ALA A 627 -10.98 19.53 -52.32
N GLY A 628 -10.53 20.68 -51.80
CA GLY A 628 -11.37 21.87 -51.61
C GLY A 628 -11.50 22.78 -52.85
N ARG A 629 -10.93 22.39 -53.99
CA ARG A 629 -11.05 23.08 -55.28
C ARG A 629 -11.78 22.25 -56.34
N GLY A 630 -12.40 21.13 -55.95
CA GLY A 630 -13.14 20.22 -56.81
C GLY A 630 -14.65 20.36 -56.63
#